data_AF-A0A0Q9S9M3-F1
#
_entry.id   AF-A0A0Q9S9M3-F1
#
_cell.length_a   1.000
_cell.length_b   1.000
_cell.length_c   1.000
_cell.angle_alpha   90.00
_cell.angle_beta   90.00
_cell.angle_gamma   90.00
#
_symmetry.space_group_name_H-M   'P 1'
#
loop_
_entity.id
_entity.type
_entity.pdbx_description
1 polymer ?
#
loop_
_entity_poly.entity_id
_entity_poly.type
_entity_poly.pdbx_seq_one_letter_code
_entity_poly.pdbx_strand_id
1 'polypeptide(L)' 'MSGLGPILLIYGTWVIGFIILLLLGYFIYDKRYKNNGSTTPSKPSNGFVSTSEVFIDPKDGFTYRVYYNPRSGDREYIRE' A
#
# COMPACT_ATOMS: atom_id res chain seq x y z
N MET A 1 -3.27 33.45 -40.09
CA MET A 1 -3.41 32.26 -39.22
C MET A 1 -2.74 32.61 -37.90
N SER A 2 -3.51 32.72 -36.81
CA SER A 2 -3.02 33.16 -35.51
C SER A 2 -2.01 32.15 -34.94
N GLY A 3 -0.77 32.59 -34.68
CA GLY A 3 0.32 31.75 -34.16
C GLY A 3 0.08 31.17 -32.75
N LEU A 4 -1.09 31.44 -32.16
CA LEU A 4 -1.51 30.95 -30.85
C LEU A 4 -1.94 29.47 -30.88
N GLY A 5 -2.47 28.97 -32.00
CA GLY A 5 -2.92 27.57 -32.13
C GLY A 5 -1.80 26.55 -31.90
N PRO A 6 -0.63 26.67 -32.58
CA PRO A 6 0.50 25.77 -32.39
C PRO A 6 1.07 25.82 -30.96
N ILE A 7 1.11 27.03 -30.36
CA ILE A 7 1.60 27.25 -29.00
C ILE A 7 0.72 26.52 -27.98
N LEU A 8 -0.60 26.67 -28.08
CA LEU A 8 -1.55 26.00 -27.19
C LEU A 8 -1.50 24.48 -27.34
N LEU A 9 -1.30 23.97 -28.56
CA LEU A 9 -1.14 22.53 -28.79
C LEU A 9 0.12 21.98 -28.10
N ILE A 10 1.27 22.63 -28.28
CA ILE A 10 2.53 22.19 -27.68
C ILE A 10 2.40 22.14 -26.15
N TYR A 11 2.01 23.26 -25.53
CA TYR A 11 1.90 23.31 -24.06
C TYR A 11 0.76 22.43 -23.53
N GLY A 12 -0.35 22.31 -24.27
CA GLY A 12 -1.44 21.40 -23.93
C GLY A 12 -0.97 19.94 -23.87
N THR A 13 -0.18 19.50 -24.85
CA THR A 13 0.40 18.15 -24.84
C THR A 13 1.33 17.92 -23.64
N TRP A 14 2.17 18.89 -23.29
CA TRP A 14 3.04 18.79 -22.11
C TRP A 14 2.24 18.67 -20.80
N VAL A 15 1.19 19.48 -20.65
CA VAL A 15 0.30 19.42 -19.47
C VAL A 15 -0.41 18.07 -19.38
N ILE A 16 -0.93 17.56 -20.49
CA ILE A 16 -1.57 16.23 -20.54
C ILE A 16 -0.56 15.13 -20.17
N GLY A 17 0.65 15.18 -20.72
CA GLY A 17 1.72 14.23 -20.39
C GLY A 17 2.07 14.24 -18.90
N PHE A 18 2.15 15.43 -18.30
CA PHE A 18 2.40 15.58 -16.86
C PHE A 18 1.26 14.99 -16.01
N ILE A 19 0.00 15.24 -16.38
CA ILE A 19 -1.16 14.65 -15.70
C ILE A 19 -1.13 13.12 -15.78
N ILE A 20 -0.78 12.56 -16.95
CA ILE A 20 -0.65 11.10 -17.13
C ILE A 20 0.40 10.51 -16.18
N LEU A 21 1.56 11.17 -16.03
CA LEU A 21 2.62 10.73 -15.10
C LEU A 21 2.15 10.77 -13.64
N LEU A 22 1.42 11.81 -13.23
CA LEU A 22 0.84 11.90 -11.88
C LEU A 22 -0.17 10.77 -11.64
N LEU A 23 -1.04 10.50 -12.61
CA LEU A 23 -2.03 9.42 -12.50
C LEU A 23 -1.35 8.05 -12.42
N LEU A 24 -0.35 7.77 -13.26
CA LEU A 24 0.45 6.54 -13.19
C LEU A 24 1.10 6.38 -11.81
N GLY A 25 1.72 7.44 -11.29
CA GLY A 25 2.30 7.45 -9.95
C GLY A 25 1.26 7.13 -8.88
N TYR A 26 0.10 7.79 -8.92
CA TYR A 26 -0.99 7.58 -7.97
C TYR A 26 -1.54 6.14 -8.02
N PHE A 27 -1.88 5.63 -9.20
CA PHE A 27 -2.46 4.28 -9.35
C PHE A 27 -1.48 3.17 -8.97
N ILE A 28 -0.18 3.32 -9.29
CA ILE A 28 0.85 2.34 -8.92
C ILE A 28 1.16 2.42 -7.42
N TYR A 29 1.26 3.62 -6.86
CA TYR A 29 1.54 3.82 -5.44
C TYR A 29 0.41 3.33 -4.53
N ASP A 30 -0.85 3.65 -4.86
CA ASP A 30 -2.03 3.22 -4.07
C ASP A 30 -2.12 1.69 -4.00
N LYS A 31 -1.83 0.99 -5.10
CA LYS A 31 -1.84 -0.48 -5.15
C LYS A 31 -0.77 -1.09 -4.25
N ARG A 32 0.45 -0.54 -4.23
CA ARG A 32 1.54 -1.06 -3.40
C ARG A 32 1.33 -0.78 -1.91
N TYR A 33 0.83 0.41 -1.57
CA TYR A 33 0.64 0.79 -0.17
C TYR A 33 -0.50 0.01 0.49
N LYS A 34 -1.62 -0.19 -0.22
CA LYS A 34 -2.75 -0.98 0.29
C LYS A 34 -2.42 -2.46 0.45
N ASN A 35 -1.68 -3.04 -0.49
CA ASN A 35 -1.32 -4.46 -0.41
C ASN A 35 -0.34 -4.80 0.73
N ASN A 36 0.48 -3.83 1.17
CA ASN A 36 1.52 -4.08 2.18
C ASN A 36 1.16 -3.62 3.59
N GLY A 37 0.02 -2.94 3.81
CA GLY A 37 -0.26 -2.35 5.14
C GLY A 37 -1.71 -2.15 5.55
N SER A 38 -2.71 -2.27 4.67
CA SER A 38 -4.09 -1.88 5.03
C SER A 38 -5.04 -3.03 5.35
N THR A 39 -4.58 -4.28 5.26
CA THR A 39 -5.38 -5.44 5.66
C THR A 39 -4.51 -6.36 6.48
N THR A 40 -4.12 -5.90 7.67
CA THR A 40 -3.84 -6.85 8.74
C THR A 40 -5.10 -7.71 8.89
N PRO A 41 -5.03 -9.02 8.65
CA PRO A 41 -6.19 -9.88 8.81
C PRO A 41 -6.75 -9.68 10.23
N SER A 42 -8.08 -9.62 10.37
CA SER A 42 -8.70 -9.58 11.71
C SER A 42 -8.68 -10.95 12.41
N LYS A 43 -8.25 -11.98 11.68
CA LYS A 43 -8.14 -13.36 12.15
C LYS A 43 -6.88 -14.00 11.58
N PRO A 44 -6.19 -14.84 12.35
CA PRO A 44 -5.07 -15.62 11.86
C PRO A 44 -5.52 -16.60 10.77
N SER A 45 -4.61 -16.91 9.85
CA SER A 45 -4.82 -17.97 8.86
C SER A 45 -4.94 -19.35 9.51
N ASN A 46 -5.50 -20.31 8.78
CA ASN A 46 -5.68 -21.67 9.31
C ASN A 46 -4.33 -22.31 9.69
N GLY A 47 -4.28 -22.93 10.87
CA GLY A 47 -3.08 -23.62 11.37
C GLY A 47 -2.13 -22.73 12.18
N PHE A 48 -2.43 -21.44 12.33
CA PHE A 48 -1.72 -20.54 13.21
C PHE A 48 -2.27 -20.62 14.65
N VAL A 49 -1.37 -20.68 15.62
CA VAL A 49 -1.66 -20.80 17.05
C VAL A 49 -1.27 -19.51 17.75
N SER A 50 -2.13 -19.02 18.64
CA SER A 50 -1.85 -17.79 19.42
C SER A 50 -0.64 -18.00 20.32
N THR A 51 0.26 -17.01 20.34
CA THR A 51 1.36 -16.97 21.30
C THR A 51 1.10 -15.90 22.36
N SER A 52 1.86 -15.94 23.46
CA SER A 52 1.86 -14.87 24.46
C SER A 52 2.61 -13.61 24.00
N GLU A 53 3.27 -13.65 22.84
CA GLU A 53 4.05 -12.55 22.31
C GLU A 53 3.13 -11.44 21.75
N VAL A 54 3.49 -10.21 22.08
CA VAL A 54 2.80 -8.99 21.67
C VAL A 54 3.84 -8.07 21.03
N PHE A 55 3.54 -7.62 19.81
CA PHE A 55 4.35 -6.67 19.07
C PHE A 55 3.67 -5.31 19.04
N ILE A 56 4.41 -4.24 19.35
CA ILE A 56 3.93 -2.86 19.25
C ILE A 56 4.72 -2.20 18.12
N ASP A 57 4.03 -1.78 17.05
CA ASP A 57 4.71 -1.15 15.91
C ASP A 57 5.14 0.29 16.29
N PRO A 58 6.45 0.62 16.24
CA PRO A 58 6.92 1.96 16.59
C PRO A 58 6.48 3.05 15.60
N LYS A 59 6.01 2.67 14.40
CA LYS A 59 5.56 3.60 13.36
C LYS A 59 4.21 4.22 13.69
N ASP A 60 3.31 3.46 14.30
CA ASP A 60 1.92 3.86 14.50
C ASP A 60 1.37 3.56 15.91
N GLY A 61 2.11 2.84 16.75
CA GLY A 61 1.76 2.51 18.13
C GLY A 61 0.71 1.42 18.27
N PHE A 62 0.33 0.72 17.20
CA PHE A 62 -0.66 -0.35 17.31
C PHE A 62 -0.08 -1.62 17.89
N THR A 63 -0.94 -2.35 18.61
CA THR A 63 -0.61 -3.61 19.27
C THR A 63 -1.05 -4.77 18.38
N TYR A 64 -0.16 -5.74 18.20
CA TYR A 64 -0.36 -6.93 17.39
C TYR A 64 -0.10 -8.18 18.24
N ARG A 65 -1.08 -9.09 18.24
CA ARG A 65 -0.91 -10.45 18.75
C ARG A 65 -0.12 -11.26 17.72
N VAL A 66 0.95 -11.90 18.18
CA VAL A 66 1.75 -12.79 17.33
C VAL A 66 1.16 -14.20 17.34
N TYR A 67 0.96 -14.75 16.16
CA TYR A 67 0.55 -16.12 15.94
C TYR A 67 1.68 -16.90 15.25
N TYR A 68 1.82 -18.18 15.59
CA TYR A 68 2.85 -19.06 15.07
C TYR A 68 2.25 -20.29 14.38
N ASN A 69 2.76 -20.63 13.19
CA ASN A 69 2.40 -21.86 12.50
C ASN A 69 3.43 -22.96 12.77
N PRO A 70 3.13 -24.00 13.55
CA PRO A 70 4.09 -25.05 13.89
C PRO A 70 4.46 -25.96 12.71
N ARG A 71 3.72 -25.92 11.60
CA ARG A 71 4.00 -26.74 10.41
C ARG A 71 5.03 -26.08 9.49
N SER A 72 4.95 -24.76 9.30
CA SER A 72 5.85 -24.02 8.41
C SER A 72 6.92 -23.21 9.13
N GLY A 73 6.71 -22.86 10.39
CA GLY A 73 7.56 -21.94 11.14
C GLY A 73 7.21 -20.46 10.95
N ASP A 74 6.16 -20.15 10.18
CA ASP A 74 5.76 -18.78 9.86
C ASP A 74 5.11 -18.05 11.05
N ARG A 75 5.15 -16.72 10.98
CA ARG A 75 4.52 -15.83 11.96
C ARG A 75 3.52 -14.89 11.30
N GLU A 76 2.39 -14.69 11.96
CA GLU A 76 1.39 -13.70 11.59
C GLU A 76 1.17 -12.71 12.72
N TYR A 77 0.97 -11.44 12.36
CA TYR A 77 0.71 -10.34 13.28
C TYR A 77 -0.72 -9.89 13.06
N ILE A 78 -1.57 -10.06 14.08
CA ILE A 78 -2.99 -9.70 14.02
C ILE A 78 -3.21 -8.54 14.99
N ARG A 79 -3.77 -7.44 14.49
CA ARG A 79 -4.03 -6.27 15.33
C ARG A 79 -5.12 -6.61 16.36
N GLU A 80 -4.86 -6.30 17.64
CA GLU A 80 -5.88 -6.31 18.71
C GLU A 80 -6.70 -5.01 18.76
#